data_AF-A0A9W8K1B0-F1
#
_entry.id   AF-A0A9W8K1B0-F1
#
_cell.length_a   1.000
_cell.length_b   1.000
_cell.length_c   1.000
_cell.angle_alpha   90.00
_cell.angle_beta   90.00
_cell.angle_gamma   90.00
#
_symmetry.space_group_name_H-M   'P 1'
#
loop_
_entity.id
_entity.type
_entity.pdbx_description
1 polymer ?
#
loop_
_entity_poly.entity_id
_entity_poly.type
_entity_poly.pdbx_seq_one_letter_code
_entity_poly.pdbx_strand_id
1 'polypeptide(L)'
;MRANGINTQTASQIITENVWFSRNFDPYVNRINDLPFDHHTYAGLIAPRGLLIIENTGIDWLGPQSNWGCMKTANKIWQALGVADNMGVSQVGGHNHCQFPSNQQNDLNAFVNKFLRGQSANTNILRTDGANQLGFNDADWIDWTVPTLS
;
A
#
# COMPACT_ATOMS: atom_id res chain seq x y z
N MET A 1 15.61 -1.41 0.96
CA MET A 1 15.33 -1.06 2.38
C MET A 1 16.28 -1.73 3.35
N ARG A 2 16.27 -3.07 3.49
CA ARG A 2 17.26 -3.77 4.36
C ARG A 2 18.72 -3.56 3.94
N ALA A 3 19.01 -3.56 2.63
CA ALA A 3 20.35 -3.22 2.11
C ALA A 3 20.80 -1.78 2.44
N ASN A 4 19.86 -0.90 2.80
CA ASN A 4 20.13 0.49 3.20
C ASN A 4 20.10 0.66 4.74
N GLY A 5 20.18 -0.43 5.50
CA GLY A 5 20.26 -0.40 6.98
C GLY A 5 18.93 -0.19 7.70
N ILE A 6 17.79 -0.20 7.00
CA ILE A 6 16.47 -0.03 7.61
C ILE A 6 16.05 -1.34 8.28
N ASN A 7 15.65 -1.28 9.56
CA ASN A 7 15.11 -2.41 10.32
C ASN A 7 13.65 -2.69 9.94
N THR A 8 13.46 -3.37 8.81
CA THR A 8 12.14 -3.67 8.24
C THR A 8 11.97 -5.17 7.99
N GLN A 9 10.72 -5.64 8.06
CA GLN A 9 10.38 -7.00 7.69
C GLN A 9 10.66 -7.22 6.19
N THR A 10 11.18 -8.39 5.84
CA THR A 10 11.49 -8.77 4.45
C THR A 10 10.94 -10.15 4.13
N ALA A 11 10.82 -10.49 2.85
CA ALA A 11 10.41 -11.82 2.41
C ALA A 11 11.24 -12.96 3.07
N SER A 12 12.56 -12.79 3.17
CA SER A 12 13.43 -13.80 3.79
C SER A 12 13.18 -13.98 5.30
N GLN A 13 12.70 -12.95 5.99
CA GLN A 13 12.45 -13.01 7.43
C GLN A 13 11.02 -13.48 7.71
N ILE A 14 10.03 -13.00 6.96
CA ILE A 14 8.61 -13.25 7.22
C ILE A 14 8.24 -14.74 7.15
N ILE A 15 8.88 -15.51 6.27
CA ILE A 15 8.67 -16.96 6.14
C ILE A 15 9.22 -17.77 7.33
N THR A 16 10.10 -17.18 8.14
CA THR A 16 10.67 -17.82 9.35
C THR A 16 9.81 -17.58 10.59
N GLU A 17 8.89 -16.62 10.52
CA GLU A 17 8.07 -16.18 11.64
C GLU A 17 6.76 -16.97 11.73
N ASN A 18 6.12 -17.23 10.59
CA ASN A 18 4.86 -17.95 10.53
C ASN A 18 4.61 -18.58 9.15
N VAL A 19 3.47 -19.26 9.00
CA VAL A 19 3.05 -19.98 7.79
C VAL A 19 2.01 -19.20 6.96
N TRP A 20 2.16 -17.87 6.88
CA TRP A 20 1.22 -17.01 6.16
C TRP A 20 1.25 -17.20 4.64
N PHE A 21 2.40 -17.59 4.09
CA PHE A 21 2.59 -17.85 2.67
C PHE A 21 2.76 -19.35 2.41
N SER A 22 2.40 -19.79 1.21
CA SER A 22 2.71 -21.13 0.73
C SER A 22 4.23 -21.35 0.70
N ARG A 23 4.68 -22.57 1.00
CA ARG A 23 6.09 -22.99 0.85
C ARG A 23 6.63 -22.83 -0.57
N ASN A 24 5.76 -22.66 -1.57
CA ASN A 24 6.15 -22.31 -2.92
C ASN A 24 6.84 -20.93 -3.01
N PHE A 25 6.70 -20.06 -1.99
CA PHE A 25 7.36 -18.76 -1.92
C PHE A 25 8.82 -18.87 -1.47
N ASP A 26 9.16 -19.86 -0.64
CA ASP A 26 10.50 -20.05 -0.05
C ASP A 26 11.65 -19.99 -1.07
N PRO A 27 11.56 -20.58 -2.28
CA PRO A 27 12.63 -20.52 -3.29
C PRO A 27 12.88 -19.13 -3.89
N TYR A 28 12.00 -18.16 -3.61
CA TYR A 28 12.02 -16.81 -4.20
C TYR A 28 12.34 -15.71 -3.18
N VAL A 29 12.37 -16.00 -1.87
CA VAL A 29 12.53 -14.94 -0.85
C VAL A 29 13.86 -14.18 -0.91
N ASN A 30 14.87 -14.75 -1.58
CA ASN A 30 16.16 -14.12 -1.88
C ASN A 30 16.32 -13.76 -3.38
N ARG A 31 15.27 -13.93 -4.18
CA ARG A 31 15.21 -13.69 -5.63
C ARG A 31 13.87 -13.05 -6.01
N ILE A 32 13.42 -12.05 -5.24
CA ILE A 32 12.09 -11.45 -5.39
C ILE A 32 11.89 -10.85 -6.79
N ASN A 33 12.95 -10.35 -7.42
CA ASN A 33 12.90 -9.83 -8.79
C ASN A 33 12.60 -10.92 -9.85
N ASP A 34 12.69 -12.21 -9.52
CA ASP A 34 12.30 -13.31 -10.43
C ASP A 34 10.77 -13.52 -10.44
N LEU A 35 10.02 -12.94 -9.49
CA LEU A 35 8.57 -13.10 -9.40
C LEU A 35 7.86 -12.17 -10.41
N PRO A 36 6.86 -12.67 -11.17
CA PRO A 36 6.14 -11.87 -12.16
C PRO A 36 5.01 -11.03 -11.52
N PHE A 37 5.08 -10.78 -10.21
CA PHE A 37 4.10 -10.03 -9.45
C PHE A 37 4.76 -9.44 -8.20
N ASP A 38 4.13 -8.40 -7.67
CA ASP A 38 4.36 -7.90 -6.30
C ASP A 38 3.02 -7.39 -5.75
N HIS A 39 2.95 -7.03 -4.47
CA HIS A 39 1.71 -6.76 -3.75
C HIS A 39 0.87 -5.60 -4.33
N HIS A 40 1.46 -4.70 -5.12
CA HIS A 40 0.69 -3.66 -5.82
C HIS A 40 -0.28 -4.28 -6.84
N THR A 41 0.09 -5.40 -7.46
CA THR A 41 -0.79 -6.18 -8.35
C THR A 41 -1.86 -6.94 -7.58
N TYR A 42 -1.57 -7.39 -6.35
CA TYR A 42 -2.55 -8.07 -5.50
C TYR A 42 -3.66 -7.13 -5.07
N ALA A 43 -3.30 -5.90 -4.66
CA ALA A 43 -4.28 -4.85 -4.43
C ALA A 43 -5.11 -4.62 -5.70
N GLY A 44 -4.48 -4.64 -6.89
CA GLY A 44 -5.15 -4.56 -8.19
C GLY A 44 -6.29 -5.56 -8.41
N LEU A 45 -6.26 -6.75 -7.81
CA LEU A 45 -7.35 -7.74 -7.88
C LEU A 45 -8.66 -7.25 -7.23
N ILE A 46 -8.59 -6.17 -6.45
CA ILE A 46 -9.75 -5.55 -5.80
C ILE A 46 -10.47 -4.58 -6.73
N ALA A 47 -9.76 -3.99 -7.69
CA ALA A 47 -10.32 -3.00 -8.59
C ALA A 47 -11.51 -3.56 -9.41
N PRO A 48 -12.58 -2.76 -9.65
CA PRO A 48 -12.75 -1.36 -9.29
C PRO A 48 -13.40 -1.12 -7.90
N ARG A 49 -13.50 -2.15 -7.03
CA ARG A 49 -14.15 -2.02 -5.72
C ARG A 49 -13.40 -1.04 -4.81
N GLY A 50 -14.09 -0.56 -3.78
CA GLY A 50 -13.53 0.31 -2.75
C GLY A 50 -12.41 -0.39 -1.96
N LEU A 51 -11.26 0.26 -1.84
CA LEU A 51 -10.12 -0.21 -1.03
C LEU A 51 -9.48 0.98 -0.30
N LEU A 52 -9.41 0.92 1.02
CA LEU A 52 -8.65 1.88 1.83
C LEU A 52 -7.53 1.16 2.57
N ILE A 53 -6.29 1.62 2.38
CA ILE A 53 -5.12 1.16 3.13
C ILE A 53 -4.80 2.19 4.23
N ILE A 54 -4.75 1.73 5.48
CA ILE A 54 -4.43 2.52 6.67
C ILE A 54 -3.13 1.98 7.25
N GLU A 55 -2.10 2.82 7.33
CA GLU A 55 -0.74 2.41 7.67
C GLU A 55 -0.04 3.39 8.62
N ASN A 56 1.05 2.94 9.26
CA ASN A 56 1.74 3.69 10.30
C ASN A 56 3.20 4.00 9.93
N THR A 57 3.54 5.28 9.80
CA THR A 57 4.92 5.71 9.46
C THR A 57 5.91 5.60 10.60
N GLY A 58 5.43 5.51 11.85
CA GLY A 58 6.26 5.44 13.05
C GLY A 58 6.81 4.04 13.36
N ILE A 59 6.56 3.04 12.51
CA ILE A 59 6.97 1.64 12.73
C ILE A 59 7.80 1.15 11.54
N ASP A 60 9.13 1.20 11.68
CA ASP A 60 10.08 0.76 10.65
C ASP A 60 9.85 -0.69 10.19
N TRP A 61 9.42 -1.55 11.11
CA TRP A 61 9.17 -2.97 10.81
C TRP A 61 8.14 -3.16 9.69
N LEU A 62 7.15 -2.27 9.60
CA LEU A 62 6.11 -2.28 8.55
C LEU A 62 6.61 -1.78 7.19
N GLY A 63 7.81 -1.18 7.16
CA GLY A 63 8.41 -0.64 5.95
C GLY A 63 7.61 0.52 5.34
N PRO A 64 7.53 1.69 6.01
CA PRO A 64 6.69 2.79 5.56
C PRO A 64 6.89 3.18 4.10
N GLN A 65 8.15 3.29 3.64
CA GLN A 65 8.46 3.63 2.25
C GLN A 65 7.95 2.53 1.29
N SER A 66 8.02 1.26 1.69
CA SER A 66 7.61 0.11 0.88
C SER A 66 6.10 0.15 0.69
N ASN A 67 5.37 0.27 1.79
CA ASN A 67 3.92 0.36 1.75
C ASN A 67 3.46 1.58 0.95
N TRP A 68 4.06 2.76 1.18
CA TRP A 68 3.71 3.98 0.44
C TRP A 68 3.89 3.79 -1.06
N GLY A 69 5.07 3.34 -1.48
CA GLY A 69 5.38 3.09 -2.89
C GLY A 69 4.48 2.05 -3.51
N CYS A 70 4.29 0.91 -2.84
CA CYS A 70 3.50 -0.21 -3.31
C CYS A 70 2.02 0.19 -3.52
N MET A 71 1.41 0.85 -2.53
CA MET A 71 -0.01 1.20 -2.60
C MET A 71 -0.26 2.43 -3.48
N LYS A 72 0.65 3.40 -3.52
CA LYS A 72 0.60 4.50 -4.51
C LYS A 72 0.69 3.96 -5.94
N THR A 73 1.52 2.94 -6.16
CA THR A 73 1.63 2.24 -7.45
C THR A 73 0.33 1.48 -7.77
N ALA A 74 -0.25 0.78 -6.79
CA ALA A 74 -1.53 0.08 -6.96
C ALA A 74 -2.66 1.03 -7.38
N ASN A 75 -2.71 2.25 -6.83
CA ASN A 75 -3.73 3.25 -7.21
C ASN A 75 -3.75 3.56 -8.72
N LYS A 76 -2.60 3.42 -9.41
CA LYS A 76 -2.53 3.60 -10.87
C LYS A 76 -3.46 2.64 -11.63
N ILE A 77 -3.77 1.47 -11.07
CA ILE A 77 -4.75 0.53 -11.65
C ILE A 77 -6.16 1.13 -11.63
N TRP A 78 -6.54 1.78 -10.53
CA TRP A 78 -7.82 2.49 -10.43
C TRP A 78 -7.87 3.75 -11.30
N GLN A 79 -6.74 4.45 -11.44
CA GLN A 79 -6.61 5.57 -12.38
C GLN A 79 -6.86 5.09 -13.82
N ALA A 80 -6.28 3.96 -14.21
CA ALA A 80 -6.49 3.39 -15.54
C ALA A 80 -7.96 3.04 -15.82
N LEU A 81 -8.70 2.63 -14.78
CA LEU A 81 -10.12 2.31 -14.85
C LEU A 81 -11.05 3.54 -14.70
N GLY A 82 -10.50 4.75 -14.57
CA GLY A 82 -11.30 5.97 -14.41
C GLY A 82 -11.97 6.13 -13.03
N VAL A 83 -11.53 5.36 -12.03
CA VAL A 83 -12.10 5.33 -10.67
C VAL A 83 -11.03 5.49 -9.60
N ALA A 84 -10.09 6.42 -9.82
CA ALA A 84 -8.91 6.63 -8.97
C ALA A 84 -9.26 6.82 -7.48
N ASP A 85 -10.40 7.42 -7.18
CA ASP A 85 -10.90 7.68 -5.82
C ASP A 85 -11.57 6.46 -5.17
N ASN A 86 -11.65 5.31 -5.85
CA ASN A 86 -12.07 4.06 -5.22
C ASN A 86 -10.94 3.34 -4.49
N MET A 87 -9.69 3.79 -4.62
CA MET A 87 -8.58 3.27 -3.82
C MET A 87 -7.83 4.39 -3.13
N GLY A 88 -7.65 4.27 -1.82
CA GLY A 88 -7.01 5.28 -1.00
C GLY A 88 -5.90 4.71 -0.13
N VAL A 89 -4.95 5.57 0.22
CA VAL A 89 -3.83 5.29 1.12
C VAL A 89 -3.74 6.42 2.14
N SER A 90 -3.83 6.07 3.41
CA SER A 90 -3.62 6.97 4.54
C SER A 90 -2.52 6.40 5.41
N GLN A 91 -1.37 7.05 5.44
CA GLN A 91 -0.20 6.59 6.18
C GLN A 91 0.21 7.65 7.20
N VAL A 92 0.03 7.38 8.49
CA VAL A 92 0.24 8.40 9.54
C VAL A 92 0.83 7.76 10.78
N GLY A 93 1.81 8.40 11.41
CA GLY A 93 2.46 7.94 12.64
C GLY A 93 1.87 8.56 13.90
N GLY A 94 2.63 8.48 15.00
CA GLY A 94 2.27 9.12 16.28
C GLY A 94 1.22 8.37 17.11
N HIS A 95 1.02 7.07 16.83
CA HIS A 95 0.12 6.20 17.59
C HIS A 95 0.70 4.79 17.71
N ASN A 96 0.25 4.03 18.71
CA ASN A 96 0.73 2.66 18.93
C ASN A 96 0.28 1.71 17.81
N HIS A 97 0.99 0.59 17.68
CA HIS A 97 0.65 -0.46 16.72
C HIS A 97 -0.80 -0.94 16.94
N CYS A 98 -1.57 -0.99 15.84
CA CYS A 98 -3.00 -1.32 15.80
C CYS A 98 -3.95 -0.41 16.62
N GLN A 99 -3.44 0.65 17.26
CA GLN A 99 -4.29 1.68 17.85
C GLN A 99 -4.74 2.64 16.75
N PHE A 100 -6.01 2.61 16.39
CA PHE A 100 -6.53 3.48 15.32
C PHE A 100 -6.46 4.96 15.74
N PRO A 101 -5.79 5.84 14.97
CA PRO A 101 -5.63 7.24 15.35
C PRO A 101 -6.82 8.09 14.90
N SER A 102 -7.17 9.09 15.71
CA SER A 102 -8.27 10.01 15.40
C SER A 102 -8.04 10.81 14.10
N ASN A 103 -6.78 11.05 13.73
CA ASN A 103 -6.40 11.79 12.53
C ASN A 103 -6.63 11.02 11.22
N GLN A 104 -6.99 9.73 11.25
CA GLN A 104 -7.40 8.93 10.09
C GLN A 104 -8.90 8.58 10.09
N GLN A 105 -9.64 8.97 11.13
CA GLN A 105 -11.07 8.66 11.26
C GLN A 105 -11.91 9.20 10.10
N ASN A 106 -11.60 10.41 9.63
CA ASN A 106 -12.33 11.01 8.51
C ASN A 106 -12.08 10.26 7.19
N ASP A 107 -10.86 9.73 6.98
CA ASP A 107 -10.54 8.94 5.80
C ASP A 107 -11.32 7.63 5.78
N LEU A 108 -11.35 6.94 6.92
CA LEU A 108 -12.16 5.72 7.10
C LEU A 108 -13.65 6.00 6.89
N ASN A 109 -14.18 7.05 7.53
CA ASN A 109 -15.58 7.44 7.40
C ASN A 109 -15.96 7.73 5.95
N ALA A 110 -15.08 8.38 5.17
CA ALA A 110 -15.34 8.66 3.76
C ALA A 110 -15.52 7.37 2.94
N PHE A 111 -14.65 6.39 3.11
CA PHE A 111 -14.75 5.11 2.42
C PHE A 111 -15.96 4.29 2.88
N VAL A 112 -16.24 4.25 4.18
CA VAL A 112 -17.44 3.57 4.72
C VAL A 112 -18.71 4.22 4.16
N ASN A 113 -18.79 5.56 4.17
CA ASN A 113 -19.94 6.28 3.67
C ASN A 113 -20.17 6.02 2.16
N LYS A 114 -19.12 6.08 1.34
CA LYS A 114 -19.22 5.83 -0.11
C LYS A 114 -19.56 4.38 -0.44
N PHE A 115 -18.77 3.43 0.07
CA PHE A 115 -18.82 2.04 -0.40
C PHE A 115 -19.75 1.12 0.39
N LEU A 116 -20.10 1.46 1.63
CA LEU A 116 -20.95 0.62 2.47
C LEU A 116 -22.32 1.25 2.75
N ARG A 117 -22.44 2.58 2.68
CA ARG A 117 -23.69 3.30 2.99
C ARG A 117 -24.33 3.98 1.78
N GLY A 118 -23.69 3.93 0.61
CA GLY A 118 -24.21 4.57 -0.62
C GLY A 118 -24.33 6.09 -0.52
N GLN A 119 -23.55 6.72 0.35
CA GLN A 119 -23.55 8.17 0.55
C GLN A 119 -22.48 8.84 -0.31
N SER A 120 -22.72 10.10 -0.69
CA SER A 120 -21.67 10.90 -1.31
C SER A 120 -20.59 11.25 -0.29
N ALA A 121 -19.33 10.91 -0.59
CA ALA A 121 -18.17 11.27 0.22
C ALA A 121 -16.93 11.40 -0.66
N ASN A 122 -16.07 12.38 -0.34
CA ASN A 122 -14.78 12.54 -1.02
C ASN A 122 -13.80 11.47 -0.53
N THR A 123 -13.41 10.57 -1.43
CA THR A 123 -12.51 9.43 -1.16
C THR A 123 -11.16 9.57 -1.86
N ASN A 124 -10.85 10.75 -2.42
CA ASN A 124 -9.55 11.06 -2.99
C ASN A 124 -8.50 11.23 -1.87
N ILE A 125 -8.02 10.12 -1.35
CA ILE A 125 -7.13 10.04 -0.19
C ILE A 125 -5.87 9.29 -0.60
N LEU A 126 -4.81 10.03 -0.92
CA LEU A 126 -3.45 9.50 -1.07
C LEU A 126 -2.51 10.39 -0.25
N ARG A 127 -2.21 10.00 0.98
CA ARG A 127 -1.40 10.81 1.89
C ARG A 127 -0.47 9.98 2.77
N THR A 128 0.68 10.57 3.08
CA THR A 128 1.64 10.10 4.08
C THR A 128 2.15 11.29 4.89
N ASP A 129 2.40 11.12 6.19
CA ASP A 129 3.10 12.13 7.02
C ASP A 129 4.64 11.95 7.00
N GLY A 130 5.14 10.95 6.27
CA GLY A 130 6.57 10.76 6.07
C GLY A 130 7.18 11.90 5.25
N ALA A 131 8.26 12.49 5.77
CA ALA A 131 8.96 13.59 5.12
C ALA A 131 9.38 13.23 3.67
N ASN A 132 9.22 14.17 2.75
CA ASN A 132 9.52 13.99 1.32
C ASN A 132 8.92 12.72 0.71
N GLN A 133 7.68 12.36 1.10
CA GLN A 133 7.04 11.11 0.66
C GLN A 133 7.92 9.87 0.93
N LEU A 134 8.60 9.87 2.08
CA LEU A 134 9.54 8.82 2.51
C LEU A 134 10.72 8.61 1.54
N GLY A 135 11.03 9.62 0.71
CA GLY A 135 12.05 9.52 -0.33
C GLY A 135 11.69 8.51 -1.43
N PHE A 136 10.43 8.11 -1.57
CA PHE A 136 10.00 7.24 -2.66
C PHE A 136 9.96 8.02 -3.98
N ASN A 137 10.67 7.51 -4.99
CA ASN A 137 10.71 8.07 -6.32
C ASN A 137 10.06 7.08 -7.30
N ASP A 138 8.94 7.47 -7.93
CA ASP A 138 8.20 6.63 -8.86
C ASP A 138 9.10 6.10 -10.00
N ALA A 139 10.04 6.92 -10.50
CA ALA A 139 10.89 6.56 -11.63
C ALA A 139 11.87 5.41 -11.34
N ASP A 140 12.14 5.12 -10.07
CA ASP A 140 13.02 4.01 -9.68
C ASP A 140 12.29 2.65 -9.68
N TRP A 141 10.96 2.66 -9.71
CA TRP A 141 10.13 1.47 -9.50
C TRP A 141 9.08 1.22 -10.59
N ILE A 142 8.76 2.24 -11.39
CA ILE A 142 7.62 2.24 -12.31
C ILE A 142 8.14 2.61 -13.69
N ASP A 143 8.23 1.62 -14.59
CA ASP A 143 8.70 1.78 -15.97
C ASP A 143 7.56 1.78 -17.00
N TRP A 144 6.30 1.81 -16.53
CA TRP A 144 5.09 1.88 -17.36
C TRP A 144 4.32 3.19 -17.19
N THR A 145 3.57 3.56 -18.24
CA THR A 145 2.60 4.66 -18.19
C THR A 145 1.22 4.13 -17.82
N VAL A 146 0.41 4.96 -17.16
CA VAL A 146 -0.98 4.62 -16.85
C VAL A 146 -1.84 4.77 -18.12
N PRO A 147 -2.40 3.68 -18.68
CA PRO A 147 -3.29 3.77 -19.82
C PRO A 147 -4.67 4.30 -19.38
N THR A 148 -5.49 4.72 -20.34
CA THR A 148 -6.94 4.89 -20.12
C THR A 148 -7.64 3.66 -20.67
N LEU A 149 -8.27 2.87 -19.81
CA LEU A 149 -9.04 1.69 -20.20
C LEU A 149 -10.49 2.12 -20.49
N SER A 150 -11.01 1.69 -21.63
CA SER A 150 -12.37 1.99 -22.12
C SER A 150 -13.33 0.82 -21.89
#